data_AF-A0A7C8QKN9-F1
#
_entry.id   AF-A0A7C8QKN9-F1
#
_cell.length_a   1.000
_cell.length_b   1.000
_cell.length_c   1.000
_cell.angle_alpha   90.00
_cell.angle_beta   90.00
_cell.angle_gamma   90.00
#
_symmetry.space_group_name_H-M   'P 1'
#
loop_
_entity.id
_entity.type
_entity.pdbx_description
1 polymer ?
#
loop_
_entity_poly.entity_id
_entity_poly.type
_entity_poly.pdbx_seq_one_letter_code
_entity_poly.pdbx_strand_id
1 'polypeptide(L)'
;MTPELPFPGSHGHTDSPTQRHIRLHPSVEATGLPVDDKSVVDIANLGLTAKIVAGNEKVLETSSGLRLPHGPAVVDGIADAHISSSIRRTTDAIPARTNPQFPPLPVYGPSKWFRWAEVYFFRVVSFILSTTFLLSIVCGAIFKTVKLSVYTPRKLVSKGSERPLRDLENQLDIDLDQQEKKYGKPKLKCDVRYYATRVELDMEEFKVTTEDGFILALQHIFDPKDRGNGRNGTKRKYPVLLMHGLLQSSGAFCSNDDNSLAFYLCKSGYDVWLGNNRCYYKPEHMVLKSSDPRMWCWNIRQMGIFDLPAFVDYILSRTGFPKLALVAHSQGTTQSFVAMAKDQHPTLGSKISIFCALAPAVYSGSLIKMAHFKFMKLIPVGMFRIVFGIHSFIPFMVTMHKIVPGRFYGWLGYR
;
A
#
# COMPACT_ATOMS: atom_id res chain seq x y z
N MET A 1 41.05 8.32 -34.26
CA MET A 1 40.08 7.55 -35.06
C MET A 1 38.70 7.72 -34.44
N THR A 2 38.09 8.85 -34.73
CA THR A 2 36.64 9.03 -34.80
C THR A 2 36.14 8.44 -36.11
N PRO A 3 34.83 8.13 -36.22
CA PRO A 3 34.16 8.43 -37.48
C PRO A 3 32.89 9.26 -37.29
N GLU A 4 32.67 10.08 -38.31
CA GLU A 4 31.77 11.22 -38.43
C GLU A 4 30.31 10.85 -38.75
N LEU A 5 29.44 11.84 -38.55
CA LEU A 5 28.03 11.92 -39.00
C LEU A 5 27.92 12.04 -40.54
N PRO A 6 26.67 12.01 -41.06
CA PRO A 6 26.27 13.13 -41.92
C PRO A 6 24.88 13.73 -41.61
N PHE A 7 24.78 15.05 -41.82
CA PHE A 7 23.58 15.90 -41.91
C PHE A 7 22.83 15.72 -43.24
N PRO A 8 21.59 16.25 -43.41
CA PRO A 8 21.34 17.65 -43.82
C PRO A 8 20.16 18.27 -43.03
N GLY A 9 19.84 19.56 -42.98
CA GLY A 9 20.29 20.78 -43.66
C GLY A 9 19.41 21.94 -43.11
N SER A 10 19.98 23.14 -43.11
CA SER A 10 19.46 24.37 -42.49
C SER A 10 18.51 25.17 -43.38
N HIS A 11 17.53 25.85 -42.77
CA HIS A 11 17.15 27.23 -43.14
C HIS A 11 16.80 28.00 -41.86
N GLY A 12 17.53 29.09 -41.62
CA GLY A 12 17.27 30.04 -40.54
C GLY A 12 16.48 31.23 -41.04
N HIS A 13 15.79 31.90 -40.12
CA HIS A 13 15.70 33.35 -40.09
C HIS A 13 15.60 33.84 -38.64
N THR A 14 16.40 34.84 -38.36
CA THR A 14 16.52 35.63 -37.14
C THR A 14 15.29 36.50 -36.93
N ASP A 15 14.92 36.77 -35.68
CA ASP A 15 14.91 38.15 -35.13
C ASP A 15 14.33 38.18 -33.69
N SER A 16 14.96 38.99 -32.86
CA SER A 16 14.47 39.53 -31.57
C SER A 16 14.91 41.00 -31.52
N PRO A 17 14.48 41.86 -30.58
CA PRO A 17 13.47 41.71 -29.52
C PRO A 17 12.47 42.90 -29.48
N THR A 18 11.36 42.80 -28.74
CA THR A 18 10.69 44.02 -28.23
C THR A 18 9.92 43.77 -26.94
N GLN A 19 10.34 44.50 -25.90
CA GLN A 19 9.64 44.73 -24.64
C GLN A 19 8.31 45.45 -24.89
N ARG A 20 7.19 44.94 -24.36
CA ARG A 20 6.03 45.76 -23.96
C ARG A 20 5.39 45.23 -22.69
N HIS A 21 5.27 46.14 -21.72
CA HIS A 21 4.56 45.99 -20.46
C HIS A 21 3.02 46.03 -20.64
N ILE A 22 2.35 45.19 -19.84
CA ILE A 22 1.05 45.36 -19.16
C ILE A 22 -0.23 45.49 -20.02
N ARG A 23 -1.10 44.47 -19.93
CA ARG A 23 -2.50 44.63 -19.41
C ARG A 23 -3.09 43.27 -19.01
N LEU A 24 -3.49 43.16 -17.76
CA LEU A 24 -4.36 42.11 -17.21
C LEU A 24 -5.84 42.52 -17.39
N HIS A 25 -6.71 41.51 -17.52
CA HIS A 25 -8.19 41.48 -17.51
C HIS A 25 -8.94 41.87 -18.81
N PRO A 26 -10.16 41.33 -19.07
CA PRO A 26 -11.08 40.65 -18.15
C PRO A 26 -11.65 39.27 -18.58
N SER A 27 -12.15 38.56 -17.57
CA SER A 27 -13.32 37.67 -17.56
C SER A 27 -13.85 37.16 -18.91
N VAL A 28 -13.64 35.86 -19.18
CA VAL A 28 -14.57 35.12 -20.03
C VAL A 28 -15.61 34.52 -19.09
N GLU A 29 -16.74 35.20 -18.96
CA GLU A 29 -17.99 34.54 -18.58
C GLU A 29 -18.28 33.48 -19.65
N ALA A 30 -18.08 32.21 -19.29
CA ALA A 30 -18.60 31.10 -20.07
C ALA A 30 -20.12 31.09 -19.89
N THR A 31 -20.79 31.80 -20.79
CA THR A 31 -22.22 31.71 -21.03
C THR A 31 -22.63 30.25 -21.27
N GLY A 32 -23.80 29.89 -20.73
CA GLY A 32 -24.27 28.51 -20.57
C GLY A 32 -24.17 27.67 -21.83
N LEU A 33 -23.45 26.56 -21.73
CA LEU A 33 -23.52 25.46 -22.68
C LEU A 33 -24.82 24.68 -22.46
N PRO A 34 -25.58 24.33 -23.51
CA PRO A 34 -26.69 23.40 -23.40
C PRO A 34 -26.14 22.05 -22.93
N VAL A 35 -26.67 21.55 -21.82
CA VAL A 35 -26.32 20.22 -21.30
C VAL A 35 -27.05 19.20 -22.16
N ASP A 36 -26.30 18.54 -23.04
CA ASP A 36 -26.77 17.40 -23.82
C ASP A 36 -26.02 16.15 -23.31
N ASP A 37 -26.66 14.99 -23.25
CA ASP A 37 -26.15 13.79 -22.54
C ASP A 37 -24.73 13.34 -22.95
N LYS A 38 -24.27 13.74 -24.14
CA LYS A 38 -22.90 13.48 -24.62
C LYS A 38 -21.83 14.32 -23.90
N SER A 39 -22.12 15.55 -23.46
CA SER A 39 -21.13 16.40 -22.79
C SER A 39 -20.82 15.95 -21.35
N VAL A 40 -21.76 15.26 -20.69
CA VAL A 40 -21.57 14.70 -19.34
C VAL A 40 -20.54 13.56 -19.36
N VAL A 41 -20.51 12.78 -20.45
CA VAL A 41 -19.56 11.67 -20.63
C VAL A 41 -18.14 12.18 -20.86
N ASP A 42 -17.95 13.29 -21.59
CA ASP A 42 -16.62 13.87 -21.81
C ASP A 42 -16.03 14.49 -20.53
N ILE A 43 -16.87 15.01 -19.63
CA ILE A 43 -16.44 15.56 -18.32
C ILE A 43 -16.02 14.43 -17.36
N ALA A 44 -16.63 13.24 -17.42
CA ALA A 44 -16.27 12.09 -16.58
C ALA A 44 -14.86 11.53 -16.88
N ASN A 45 -14.26 11.87 -18.03
CA ASN A 45 -12.89 11.47 -18.35
C ASN A 45 -11.80 12.36 -17.71
N LEU A 46 -12.17 13.42 -16.98
CA LEU A 46 -11.22 14.37 -16.36
C LEU A 46 -10.75 13.99 -14.94
N GLY A 47 -11.07 12.80 -14.42
CA GLY A 47 -10.57 12.35 -13.12
C GLY A 47 -11.07 13.21 -11.94
N LEU A 48 -12.33 13.63 -12.01
CA LEU A 48 -13.01 14.41 -10.98
C LEU A 48 -13.59 13.49 -9.89
N THR A 49 -13.47 13.90 -8.64
CA THR A 49 -14.06 13.19 -7.49
C THR A 49 -15.06 14.11 -6.76
N ALA A 50 -16.28 13.63 -6.56
CA ALA A 50 -17.29 14.35 -5.78
C ALA A 50 -17.11 14.03 -4.28
N LYS A 51 -17.11 15.07 -3.43
CA LYS A 51 -17.12 14.95 -1.97
C LYS A 51 -18.31 15.70 -1.35
N ILE A 52 -18.78 15.18 -0.22
CA ILE A 52 -19.71 15.88 0.67
C ILE A 52 -18.87 16.65 1.69
N VAL A 53 -18.99 17.97 1.72
CA VAL A 53 -18.35 18.83 2.73
C VAL A 53 -19.41 19.21 3.78
N ALA A 54 -18.99 19.45 5.02
CA ALA A 54 -19.88 19.72 6.15
C ALA A 54 -20.95 20.77 5.79
N GLY A 55 -22.24 20.38 5.87
CA GLY A 55 -23.37 21.23 5.51
C GLY A 55 -24.20 20.79 4.27
N ASN A 56 -24.21 19.49 3.92
CA ASN A 56 -24.95 18.93 2.76
C ASN A 56 -24.54 19.47 1.37
N GLU A 57 -23.44 20.21 1.27
CA GLU A 57 -22.96 20.74 0.00
C GLU A 57 -22.04 19.71 -0.69
N LYS A 58 -22.41 19.30 -1.91
CA LYS A 58 -21.60 18.41 -2.76
C LYS A 58 -20.72 19.26 -3.67
N VAL A 59 -19.41 19.07 -3.60
CA VAL A 59 -18.42 19.83 -4.38
C VAL A 59 -17.58 18.88 -5.23
N LEU A 60 -17.33 19.25 -6.48
CA LEU A 60 -16.41 18.55 -7.39
C LEU A 60 -14.98 19.03 -7.11
N GLU A 61 -14.11 18.10 -6.69
CA GLU A 61 -12.68 18.32 -6.54
C GLU A 61 -11.92 17.49 -7.59
N THR A 62 -10.94 18.12 -8.25
CA THR A 62 -9.97 17.40 -9.07
C THR A 62 -9.07 16.53 -8.18
N SER A 63 -8.39 15.54 -8.76
CA SER A 63 -7.36 14.74 -8.07
C SER A 63 -6.20 15.55 -7.47
N SER A 64 -6.10 16.84 -7.82
CA SER A 64 -5.17 17.84 -7.28
C SER A 64 -5.76 18.77 -6.19
N GLY A 65 -7.04 18.61 -5.83
CA GLY A 65 -7.71 19.39 -4.77
C GLY A 65 -8.26 20.76 -5.19
N LEU A 66 -8.41 21.03 -6.49
CA LEU A 66 -9.01 22.27 -7.00
C LEU A 66 -10.54 22.14 -7.00
N ARG A 67 -11.23 23.10 -6.37
CA ARG A 67 -12.70 23.15 -6.32
C ARG A 67 -13.26 23.81 -7.57
N LEU A 68 -14.17 23.14 -8.27
CA LEU A 68 -14.87 23.70 -9.43
C LEU A 68 -16.26 24.25 -9.03
N PRO A 69 -16.65 25.46 -9.47
CA PRO A 69 -17.96 26.02 -9.19
C PRO A 69 -19.01 25.41 -10.13
N HIS A 70 -19.75 24.41 -9.66
CA HIS A 70 -20.88 23.82 -10.40
C HIS A 70 -22.10 23.61 -9.49
N GLY A 71 -23.29 23.75 -10.06
CA GLY A 71 -24.56 23.58 -9.33
C GLY A 71 -24.84 22.11 -8.94
N PRO A 72 -25.64 21.88 -7.89
CA PRO A 72 -25.83 20.55 -7.27
C PRO A 72 -26.32 19.45 -8.24
N ALA A 73 -27.14 19.80 -9.24
CA ALA A 73 -27.66 18.83 -10.21
C ALA A 73 -26.57 18.23 -11.13
N VAL A 74 -25.53 18.99 -11.46
CA VAL A 74 -24.41 18.53 -12.30
C VAL A 74 -23.49 17.61 -11.51
N VAL A 75 -23.28 17.92 -10.22
CA VAL A 75 -22.48 17.09 -9.30
C VAL A 75 -23.12 15.72 -9.10
N ASP A 76 -24.44 15.68 -8.96
CA ASP A 76 -25.21 14.44 -8.81
C ASP A 76 -25.16 13.58 -10.08
N GLY A 77 -25.36 14.18 -11.26
CA GLY A 77 -25.28 13.47 -12.54
C GLY A 77 -23.89 12.87 -12.83
N ILE A 78 -22.81 13.60 -12.52
CA ILE A 78 -21.44 13.11 -12.70
C ILE A 78 -21.08 12.04 -11.67
N ALA A 79 -21.49 12.21 -10.41
CA ALA A 79 -21.28 11.20 -9.37
C ALA A 79 -21.99 9.89 -9.72
N ASP A 80 -23.24 9.95 -10.15
CA ASP A 80 -24.03 8.78 -10.55
C ASP A 80 -23.48 8.14 -11.84
N ALA A 81 -22.98 8.93 -12.80
CA ALA A 81 -22.31 8.41 -14.00
C ALA A 81 -20.96 7.73 -13.70
N HIS A 82 -20.14 8.28 -12.80
CA HIS A 82 -18.89 7.64 -12.36
C HIS A 82 -19.15 6.37 -11.55
N ILE A 83 -20.15 6.39 -10.66
CA ILE A 83 -20.56 5.22 -9.89
C ILE A 83 -21.15 4.15 -10.82
N SER A 84 -22.01 4.53 -11.77
CA SER A 84 -22.63 3.60 -12.73
C SER A 84 -21.61 3.01 -13.72
N SER A 85 -20.64 3.80 -14.20
CA SER A 85 -19.58 3.32 -15.09
C SER A 85 -18.53 2.45 -14.38
N SER A 86 -18.17 2.75 -13.13
CA SER A 86 -17.31 1.89 -12.30
C SER A 86 -18.02 0.58 -11.92
N ILE A 87 -19.33 0.64 -11.62
CA ILE A 87 -20.15 -0.55 -11.39
C ILE A 87 -20.30 -1.39 -12.66
N ARG A 88 -20.56 -0.78 -13.83
CA ARG A 88 -20.63 -1.52 -15.11
C ARG A 88 -19.30 -2.16 -15.50
N ARG A 89 -18.16 -1.48 -15.28
CA ARG A 89 -16.83 -2.07 -15.53
C ARG A 89 -16.54 -3.25 -14.59
N THR A 90 -17.05 -3.23 -13.35
CA THR A 90 -16.86 -4.34 -12.41
C THR A 90 -17.76 -5.55 -12.69
N THR A 91 -18.90 -5.37 -13.37
CA THR A 91 -19.81 -6.48 -13.71
C THR A 91 -19.54 -7.11 -15.07
N ASP A 92 -19.14 -6.35 -16.09
CA ASP A 92 -19.17 -6.83 -17.48
C ASP A 92 -17.80 -7.21 -18.08
N ALA A 93 -16.69 -7.00 -17.37
CA ALA A 93 -15.36 -7.36 -17.89
C ALA A 93 -14.35 -7.73 -16.80
N ILE A 94 -14.60 -8.80 -16.04
CA ILE A 94 -13.48 -9.58 -15.50
C ILE A 94 -13.00 -10.44 -16.68
N PRO A 95 -11.78 -10.25 -17.23
CA PRO A 95 -11.31 -11.11 -18.30
C PRO A 95 -11.33 -12.57 -17.81
N ALA A 96 -12.24 -13.37 -18.38
CA ALA A 96 -12.43 -14.78 -18.05
C ALA A 96 -11.17 -15.64 -18.29
N ARG A 97 -10.17 -15.08 -18.99
CA ARG A 97 -8.81 -15.61 -19.06
C ARG A 97 -7.90 -14.80 -18.15
N THR A 98 -7.75 -15.27 -16.92
CA THR A 98 -6.61 -14.89 -16.08
C THR A 98 -5.37 -15.67 -16.53
N ASN A 99 -4.19 -15.07 -16.40
CA ASN A 99 -2.92 -15.80 -16.54
C ASN A 99 -2.98 -17.08 -15.69
N PRO A 100 -2.53 -18.27 -16.17
CA PRO A 100 -2.59 -19.53 -15.42
C PRO A 100 -2.01 -19.45 -14.00
N GLN A 101 -1.11 -18.50 -13.74
CA GLN A 101 -0.51 -18.25 -12.42
C GLN A 101 -1.49 -17.62 -11.41
N PHE A 102 -2.60 -17.04 -11.86
CA PHE A 102 -3.63 -16.44 -11.02
C PHE A 102 -4.98 -17.10 -11.35
N PRO A 103 -5.45 -18.07 -10.54
CA PRO A 103 -6.77 -18.65 -10.76
C PRO A 103 -7.86 -17.57 -10.68
N PRO A 104 -8.98 -17.74 -11.40
CA PRO A 104 -10.07 -16.79 -11.35
C PRO A 104 -10.60 -16.67 -9.92
N LEU A 105 -10.84 -15.43 -9.50
CA LEU A 105 -11.40 -15.13 -8.21
C LEU A 105 -12.86 -15.62 -8.12
N PRO A 106 -13.34 -16.05 -6.93
CA PRO A 106 -14.73 -16.46 -6.79
C PRO A 106 -15.67 -15.28 -7.07
N VAL A 107 -16.60 -15.48 -8.01
CA VAL A 107 -17.63 -14.49 -8.34
C VAL A 107 -18.81 -14.65 -7.39
N TYR A 108 -19.08 -13.62 -6.60
CA TYR A 108 -20.24 -13.58 -5.71
C TYR A 108 -21.36 -12.78 -6.38
N GLY A 109 -22.45 -13.45 -6.74
CA GLY A 109 -23.64 -12.78 -7.28
C GLY A 109 -24.42 -11.99 -6.22
N PRO A 110 -25.53 -11.34 -6.59
CA PRO A 110 -26.32 -10.50 -5.69
C PRO A 110 -26.78 -11.25 -4.44
N SER A 111 -26.92 -10.51 -3.33
CA SER A 111 -27.26 -11.06 -2.02
C SER A 111 -28.68 -11.64 -2.03
N LYS A 112 -28.78 -12.97 -2.05
CA LYS A 112 -30.02 -13.70 -1.72
C LYS A 112 -29.93 -14.19 -0.27
N TRP A 113 -31.06 -14.33 0.42
CA TRP A 113 -31.06 -14.72 1.84
C TRP A 113 -30.45 -16.11 2.09
N PHE A 114 -30.64 -17.08 1.18
CA PHE A 114 -29.99 -18.39 1.26
C PHE A 114 -28.47 -18.31 1.23
N ARG A 115 -27.91 -17.36 0.46
CA ARG A 115 -26.46 -17.12 0.44
C ARG A 115 -25.95 -16.56 1.76
N TRP A 116 -26.76 -15.84 2.52
CA TRP A 116 -26.37 -15.39 3.86
C TRP A 116 -26.19 -16.56 4.82
N ALA A 117 -27.11 -17.54 4.78
CA ALA A 117 -26.98 -18.76 5.57
C ALA A 117 -25.75 -19.56 5.16
N GLU A 118 -25.51 -19.72 3.86
CA GLU A 118 -24.32 -20.39 3.31
C GLU A 118 -23.01 -19.67 3.72
N VAL A 119 -22.94 -18.36 3.55
CA VAL A 119 -21.79 -17.53 3.95
C VAL A 119 -21.58 -17.62 5.46
N TYR A 120 -22.64 -17.58 6.26
CA TYR A 120 -22.54 -17.69 7.71
C TYR A 120 -22.03 -19.07 8.14
N PHE A 121 -22.54 -20.14 7.51
CA PHE A 121 -22.05 -21.50 7.72
C PHE A 121 -20.55 -21.60 7.43
N PHE A 122 -20.10 -21.14 6.26
CA PHE A 122 -18.66 -21.12 5.93
C PHE A 122 -17.87 -20.31 6.95
N ARG A 123 -18.35 -19.14 7.38
CA ARG A 123 -17.65 -18.32 8.39
C ARG A 123 -17.47 -19.06 9.71
N VAL A 124 -18.51 -19.71 10.23
CA VAL A 124 -18.45 -20.42 11.51
C VAL A 124 -17.53 -21.64 11.40
N VAL A 125 -17.71 -22.46 10.37
CA VAL A 125 -16.91 -23.67 10.15
C VAL A 125 -15.44 -23.31 9.95
N SER A 126 -15.13 -22.33 9.09
CA SER A 126 -13.77 -21.88 8.87
C SER A 126 -13.15 -21.24 10.10
N PHE A 127 -13.92 -20.50 10.89
CA PHE A 127 -13.41 -19.95 12.14
C PHE A 127 -12.95 -21.06 13.09
N ILE A 128 -13.77 -22.10 13.26
CA ILE A 128 -13.43 -23.26 14.11
C ILE A 128 -12.21 -23.99 13.55
N LEU A 129 -12.25 -24.40 12.27
CA LEU A 129 -11.20 -25.19 11.66
C LEU A 129 -9.87 -24.44 11.56
N SER A 130 -9.85 -23.17 11.13
CA SER A 130 -8.63 -22.37 11.08
C SER A 130 -8.05 -22.11 12.47
N THR A 131 -8.89 -21.93 13.49
CA THR A 131 -8.44 -21.76 14.88
C THR A 131 -7.83 -23.05 15.41
N THR A 132 -8.48 -24.20 15.19
CA THR A 132 -7.93 -25.51 15.58
C THR A 132 -6.62 -25.80 14.86
N PHE A 133 -6.54 -25.50 13.56
CA PHE A 133 -5.32 -25.65 12.77
C PHE A 133 -4.19 -24.78 13.32
N LEU A 134 -4.47 -23.49 13.57
CA LEU A 134 -3.48 -22.57 14.12
C LEU A 134 -3.02 -23.00 15.51
N LEU A 135 -3.95 -23.38 16.41
CA LEU A 135 -3.63 -23.91 17.73
C LEU A 135 -2.77 -25.17 17.64
N SER A 136 -3.04 -26.06 16.69
CA SER A 136 -2.23 -27.28 16.49
C SER A 136 -0.79 -26.94 16.09
N ILE A 137 -0.61 -25.95 15.21
CA ILE A 137 0.73 -25.47 14.83
C ILE A 137 1.44 -24.85 16.03
N VAL A 138 0.75 -23.99 16.79
CA VAL A 138 1.33 -23.32 17.97
C VAL A 138 1.72 -24.35 19.03
N CYS A 139 0.84 -25.30 19.36
CA CYS A 139 1.14 -26.39 20.29
C CYS A 139 2.32 -27.25 19.81
N GLY A 140 2.37 -27.57 18.51
CA GLY A 140 3.49 -28.31 17.91
C GLY A 140 4.81 -27.54 18.01
N ALA A 141 4.79 -26.23 17.78
CA ALA A 141 5.96 -25.36 17.93
C ALA A 141 6.42 -25.32 19.39
N ILE A 142 5.50 -25.10 20.34
CA ILE A 142 5.81 -25.10 21.78
C ILE A 142 6.42 -26.44 22.21
N PHE A 143 5.81 -27.56 21.81
CA PHE A 143 6.33 -28.90 22.14
C PHE A 143 7.74 -29.11 21.60
N LYS A 144 8.01 -28.68 20.36
CA LYS A 144 9.36 -28.76 19.77
C LYS A 144 10.36 -27.90 20.54
N THR A 145 9.98 -26.67 20.90
CA THR A 145 10.84 -25.74 21.66
C THR A 145 11.13 -26.28 23.06
N VAL A 146 10.13 -26.80 23.76
CA VAL A 146 10.30 -27.44 25.08
C VAL A 146 11.16 -28.69 24.98
N LYS A 147 10.90 -29.58 24.02
CA LYS A 147 11.70 -30.80 23.83
C LYS A 147 13.15 -30.46 23.48
N LEU A 148 13.39 -29.47 22.63
CA LEU A 148 14.74 -29.00 22.31
C LEU A 148 15.43 -28.40 23.55
N SER A 149 14.71 -27.62 24.36
CA SER A 149 15.23 -27.03 25.60
C SER A 149 15.52 -28.06 26.69
N VAL A 150 14.80 -29.20 26.72
CA VAL A 150 14.98 -30.27 27.70
C VAL A 150 16.08 -31.25 27.29
N TYR A 151 16.21 -31.56 25.99
CA TYR A 151 17.20 -32.52 25.48
C TYR A 151 18.55 -31.90 25.11
N THR A 152 18.64 -30.58 24.97
CA THR A 152 19.91 -29.89 24.77
C THR A 152 20.43 -29.49 26.15
N PRO A 153 21.38 -30.22 26.78
CA PRO A 153 22.05 -29.70 27.96
C PRO A 153 22.69 -28.37 27.58
N ARG A 154 22.75 -27.46 28.55
CA ARG A 154 23.24 -26.06 28.48
C ARG A 154 24.72 -25.97 28.05
N LYS A 155 25.13 -26.56 26.93
CA LYS A 155 26.39 -26.32 26.22
C LYS A 155 26.19 -25.08 25.33
N LEU A 156 26.03 -23.94 25.98
CA LEU A 156 26.23 -22.62 25.39
C LEU A 156 27.47 -21.97 26.02
N VAL A 157 28.54 -22.76 26.13
CA VAL A 157 29.90 -22.26 26.30
C VAL A 157 30.76 -23.00 25.29
N SER A 158 31.29 -22.22 24.34
CA SER A 158 32.34 -22.58 23.39
C SER A 158 31.98 -23.54 22.24
N LYS A 159 31.75 -22.94 21.06
CA LYS A 159 32.59 -23.25 19.90
C LYS A 159 32.71 -22.04 18.99
N GLY A 160 33.90 -21.45 18.97
CA GLY A 160 34.25 -20.27 18.20
C GLY A 160 34.39 -20.54 16.71
N SER A 161 33.27 -20.46 15.98
CA SER A 161 33.28 -20.26 14.53
C SER A 161 32.05 -19.45 14.13
N GLU A 162 32.17 -18.12 14.14
CA GLU A 162 31.41 -17.12 13.36
C GLU A 162 31.78 -15.71 13.89
N ARG A 163 33.03 -15.29 13.65
CA ARG A 163 33.54 -13.99 14.10
C ARG A 163 32.80 -12.77 13.48
N PRO A 164 32.32 -12.78 12.22
CA PRO A 164 31.65 -11.61 11.64
C PRO A 164 30.27 -11.29 12.21
N LEU A 165 29.46 -12.31 12.52
CA LEU A 165 28.09 -12.12 13.00
C LEU A 165 28.07 -11.60 14.44
N ARG A 166 29.00 -12.08 15.27
CA ARG A 166 29.11 -11.65 16.66
C ARG A 166 29.56 -10.20 16.78
N ASP A 167 30.44 -9.74 15.90
CA ASP A 167 30.86 -8.34 15.85
C ASP A 167 29.70 -7.42 15.43
N LEU A 168 28.87 -7.88 14.48
CA LEU A 168 27.66 -7.17 14.07
C LEU A 168 26.60 -7.13 15.18
N GLU A 169 26.41 -8.22 15.91
CA GLU A 169 25.52 -8.29 17.09
C GLU A 169 26.00 -7.30 18.17
N ASN A 170 27.29 -7.30 18.50
CA ASN A 170 27.86 -6.35 19.45
C ASN A 170 27.65 -4.90 18.99
N GLN A 171 27.84 -4.62 17.70
CA GLN A 171 27.62 -3.29 17.14
C GLN A 171 26.14 -2.88 17.23
N LEU A 172 25.22 -3.80 16.94
CA LEU A 172 23.79 -3.55 17.07
C LEU A 172 23.40 -3.25 18.52
N ASP A 173 23.94 -3.99 19.49
CA ASP A 173 23.71 -3.75 20.92
C ASP A 173 24.23 -2.38 21.35
N ILE A 174 25.42 -1.98 20.88
CA ILE A 174 25.98 -0.65 21.13
C ILE A 174 25.08 0.45 20.55
N ASP A 175 24.61 0.27 19.31
CA ASP A 175 23.74 1.24 18.64
C ASP A 175 22.40 1.37 19.37
N LEU A 176 21.81 0.25 19.81
CA LEU A 176 20.57 0.25 20.60
C LEU A 176 20.75 0.97 21.94
N ASP A 177 21.86 0.74 22.64
CA ASP A 177 22.19 1.43 23.89
C ASP A 177 22.36 2.94 23.67
N GLN A 178 22.96 3.36 22.56
CA GLN A 178 23.09 4.78 22.20
C GLN A 178 21.72 5.42 21.91
N GLN A 179 20.86 4.71 21.17
CA GLN A 179 19.48 5.17 20.91
C GLN A 179 18.68 5.29 22.21
N GLU A 180 18.77 4.31 23.11
CA GLU A 180 18.08 4.35 24.42
C GLU A 180 18.61 5.49 25.30
N LYS A 181 19.92 5.78 25.28
CA LYS A 181 20.46 6.96 25.97
C LYS A 181 19.94 8.27 25.39
N LYS A 182 19.78 8.35 24.07
CA LYS A 182 19.35 9.56 23.36
C LYS A 182 17.86 9.85 23.49
N TYR A 183 17.01 8.84 23.29
CA TYR A 183 15.55 8.98 23.19
C TYR A 183 14.78 8.32 24.34
N GLY A 184 15.50 7.74 25.30
CA GLY A 184 14.92 6.90 26.36
C GLY A 184 14.37 5.58 25.83
N LYS A 185 13.98 4.70 26.75
CA LYS A 185 13.42 3.40 26.39
C LYS A 185 12.08 3.53 25.63
N PRO A 186 11.95 2.97 24.42
CA PRO A 186 10.71 3.06 23.65
C PRO A 186 9.58 2.29 24.32
N LYS A 187 8.37 2.86 24.28
CA LYS A 187 7.13 2.15 24.62
C LYS A 187 6.66 1.40 23.38
N LEU A 188 6.22 0.16 23.54
CA LEU A 188 5.64 -0.60 22.45
C LEU A 188 4.24 -0.05 22.13
N LYS A 189 4.10 0.67 21.01
CA LYS A 189 2.84 1.27 20.54
C LYS A 189 2.62 0.96 19.07
N CYS A 190 1.39 0.62 18.69
CA CYS A 190 1.02 0.44 17.28
C CYS A 190 0.64 1.79 16.65
N ASP A 191 1.60 2.72 16.60
CA ASP A 191 1.40 4.06 16.06
C ASP A 191 2.71 4.60 15.47
N VAL A 192 2.74 4.81 14.15
CA VAL A 192 3.92 5.34 13.44
C VAL A 192 4.26 6.75 13.89
N ARG A 193 3.26 7.59 14.22
CA ARG A 193 3.50 8.96 14.69
C ARG A 193 4.25 8.98 16.02
N TYR A 194 3.97 8.02 16.91
CA TYR A 194 4.73 7.89 18.15
C TYR A 194 6.23 7.69 17.91
N TYR A 195 6.60 6.83 16.96
CA TYR A 195 8.01 6.60 16.65
C TYR A 195 8.64 7.78 15.89
N ALA A 196 7.89 8.43 15.00
CA ALA A 196 8.37 9.61 14.29
C ALA A 196 8.70 10.76 15.27
N THR A 197 7.80 11.04 16.23
CA THR A 197 7.98 12.13 17.21
C THR A 197 9.14 11.90 18.16
N ARG A 198 9.52 10.64 18.43
CA ARG A 198 10.73 10.33 19.20
C ARG A 198 11.99 10.87 18.54
N VAL A 199 12.04 10.88 17.22
CA VAL A 199 13.23 11.29 16.45
C VAL A 199 13.09 12.71 15.86
N GLU A 200 12.23 13.54 16.46
CA GLU A 200 11.92 14.92 16.04
C GLU A 200 11.27 15.04 14.65
N LEU A 201 10.68 13.96 14.15
CA LEU A 201 9.85 13.96 12.95
C LEU A 201 8.37 13.92 13.31
N ASP A 202 7.49 14.06 12.33
CA ASP A 202 6.06 13.83 12.50
C ASP A 202 5.50 13.06 11.30
N MET A 203 4.26 12.58 11.45
CA MET A 203 3.57 11.77 10.46
C MET A 203 2.18 12.34 10.21
N GLU A 204 1.76 12.38 8.96
CA GLU A 204 0.37 12.63 8.56
C GLU A 204 -0.18 11.46 7.73
N GLU A 205 -1.48 11.23 7.81
CA GLU A 205 -2.15 10.11 7.15
C GLU A 205 -3.17 10.63 6.14
N PHE A 206 -3.18 10.00 4.97
CA PHE A 206 -4.07 10.27 3.87
C PHE A 206 -4.85 9.02 3.51
N LYS A 207 -6.10 9.24 3.08
CA LYS A 207 -6.94 8.21 2.51
C LYS A 207 -6.84 8.24 0.99
N VAL A 208 -6.39 7.15 0.39
CA VAL A 208 -6.25 6.98 -1.06
C VAL A 208 -7.26 5.96 -1.54
N THR A 209 -8.11 6.33 -2.47
CA THR A 209 -9.14 5.44 -3.01
C THR A 209 -8.63 4.77 -4.29
N THR A 210 -8.74 3.45 -4.36
CA THR A 210 -8.40 2.67 -5.57
C THR A 210 -9.55 2.67 -6.58
N GLU A 211 -9.26 2.31 -7.83
CA GLU A 211 -10.29 2.19 -8.88
C GLU A 211 -11.38 1.16 -8.55
N ASP A 212 -11.01 0.09 -7.83
CA ASP A 212 -11.96 -0.94 -7.36
C ASP A 212 -12.64 -0.58 -6.03
N GLY A 213 -12.43 0.64 -5.52
CA GLY A 213 -13.20 1.22 -4.42
C GLY A 213 -12.68 0.93 -3.01
N PHE A 214 -11.48 0.35 -2.85
CA PHE A 214 -10.83 0.23 -1.55
C PHE A 214 -10.29 1.58 -1.10
N ILE A 215 -10.32 1.83 0.21
CA ILE A 215 -9.76 3.04 0.83
C ILE A 215 -8.50 2.63 1.60
N LEU A 216 -7.36 3.13 1.15
CA LEU A 216 -6.03 2.77 1.65
C LEU A 216 -5.45 3.88 2.52
N ALA A 217 -4.69 3.50 3.54
CA ALA A 217 -3.95 4.44 4.37
C ALA A 217 -2.55 4.68 3.79
N LEU A 218 -2.30 5.92 3.38
CA LEU A 218 -1.00 6.39 2.93
C LEU A 218 -0.44 7.35 3.98
N GLN A 219 0.72 7.04 4.55
CA GLN A 219 1.33 7.87 5.58
C GLN A 219 2.50 8.65 5.01
N HIS A 220 2.69 9.88 5.43
CA HIS A 220 3.78 10.76 5.00
C HIS A 220 4.59 11.19 6.23
N ILE A 221 5.89 10.93 6.19
CA ILE A 221 6.83 11.33 7.24
C ILE A 221 7.49 12.64 6.82
N PHE A 222 7.43 13.63 7.70
CA PHE A 222 7.99 14.95 7.44
C PHE A 222 8.70 15.51 8.67
N ASP A 223 9.61 16.46 8.45
CA ASP A 223 10.18 17.26 9.52
C ASP A 223 9.25 18.47 9.78
N PRO A 224 8.69 18.64 11.00
CA PRO A 224 7.87 19.80 11.33
C PRO A 224 8.55 21.15 11.05
N LYS A 225 9.89 21.20 11.07
CA LYS A 225 10.69 22.39 10.75
C LYS A 225 10.52 22.83 9.29
N ASP A 226 10.08 21.93 8.40
CA ASP A 226 9.78 22.26 7.01
C ASP A 226 8.42 22.96 6.86
N ARG A 227 7.49 22.78 7.81
CA ARG A 227 6.15 23.41 7.79
C ARG A 227 6.23 24.89 8.15
N GLY A 228 6.58 25.70 7.16
CA GLY A 228 6.68 27.16 7.29
C GLY A 228 7.60 27.81 6.26
N ASN A 229 8.49 27.02 5.66
CA ASN A 229 9.46 27.50 4.67
C ASN A 229 8.92 27.62 3.24
N GLY A 230 7.62 27.39 3.03
CA GLY A 230 6.96 27.49 1.72
C GLY A 230 6.99 28.88 1.08
N ARG A 231 7.56 29.89 1.74
CA ARG A 231 7.81 31.23 1.19
C ARG A 231 9.27 31.51 0.79
N ASN A 232 10.23 30.70 1.25
CA ASN A 232 11.66 30.96 1.06
C ASN A 232 12.38 29.86 0.25
N GLY A 233 11.84 29.51 -0.92
CA GLY A 233 12.61 28.79 -1.95
C GLY A 233 13.22 27.45 -1.52
N THR A 234 12.66 26.75 -0.53
CA THR A 234 13.20 25.44 -0.14
C THR A 234 13.08 24.46 -1.30
N LYS A 235 14.21 23.84 -1.63
CA LYS A 235 14.31 22.85 -2.71
C LYS A 235 13.30 21.74 -2.45
N ARG A 236 12.45 21.45 -3.44
CA ARG A 236 11.49 20.34 -3.37
C ARG A 236 12.23 19.03 -3.08
N LYS A 237 11.77 18.30 -2.07
CA LYS A 237 12.32 17.00 -1.66
C LYS A 237 11.81 15.91 -2.61
N TYR A 238 12.69 14.98 -3.00
CA TYR A 238 12.35 13.95 -3.99
C TYR A 238 11.51 12.83 -3.34
N PRO A 239 10.38 12.41 -3.94
CA PRO A 239 9.47 11.45 -3.33
C PRO A 239 10.00 10.01 -3.34
N VAL A 240 9.86 9.34 -2.21
CA VAL A 240 10.21 7.93 -1.99
C VAL A 240 9.01 7.22 -1.37
N LEU A 241 8.50 6.19 -2.05
CA LEU A 241 7.44 5.32 -1.55
C LEU A 241 8.04 4.03 -0.95
N LEU A 242 7.69 3.72 0.30
CA LEU A 242 8.05 2.48 1.00
C LEU A 242 6.84 1.54 1.07
N MET A 243 6.99 0.30 0.58
CA MET A 243 5.95 -0.74 0.58
C MET A 243 6.33 -1.95 1.43
N HIS A 244 5.50 -2.29 2.41
CA HIS A 244 5.75 -3.37 3.38
C HIS A 244 5.47 -4.78 2.82
N GLY A 245 5.87 -5.80 3.57
CA GLY A 245 5.68 -7.21 3.23
C GLY A 245 4.38 -7.84 3.76
N LEU A 246 4.28 -9.17 3.62
CA LEU A 246 3.12 -9.97 4.04
C LEU A 246 2.92 -9.87 5.56
N LEU A 247 1.67 -9.62 6.00
CA LEU A 247 1.29 -9.49 7.42
C LEU A 247 2.06 -8.40 8.19
N GLN A 248 2.66 -7.43 7.48
CA GLN A 248 3.33 -6.27 8.07
C GLN A 248 2.48 -5.00 7.91
N SER A 249 3.03 -3.88 8.38
CA SER A 249 2.53 -2.51 8.18
C SER A 249 3.66 -1.58 7.78
N SER A 250 3.34 -0.35 7.42
CA SER A 250 4.30 0.76 7.27
C SER A 250 5.25 0.90 8.47
N GLY A 251 4.79 0.54 9.68
CA GLY A 251 5.59 0.59 10.90
C GLY A 251 6.87 -0.25 10.88
N ALA A 252 6.97 -1.24 9.99
CA ALA A 252 8.19 -2.01 9.76
C ALA A 252 9.39 -1.14 9.37
N PHE A 253 9.15 0.03 8.76
CA PHE A 253 10.20 0.98 8.36
C PHE A 253 10.48 2.07 9.41
N CYS A 254 9.81 2.04 10.56
CA CYS A 254 9.73 3.14 11.53
C CYS A 254 10.01 2.74 12.99
N SER A 255 10.42 1.49 13.26
CA SER A 255 10.43 0.94 14.63
C SER A 255 11.77 1.03 15.37
N ASN A 256 12.83 1.54 14.74
CA ASN A 256 14.21 1.50 15.25
C ASN A 256 14.82 2.90 15.45
N ASP A 257 14.02 3.89 15.87
CA ASP A 257 14.44 5.29 16.05
C ASP A 257 15.30 5.78 14.85
N ASP A 258 16.48 6.39 15.02
CA ASP A 258 17.26 6.95 13.89
C ASP A 258 17.71 5.89 12.86
N ASN A 259 17.75 4.61 13.24
CA ASN A 259 18.11 3.49 12.36
C ASN A 259 16.93 3.02 11.49
N SER A 260 15.77 3.64 11.63
CA SER A 260 14.59 3.39 10.80
C SER A 260 14.79 3.94 9.39
N LEU A 261 14.66 3.10 8.36
CA LEU A 261 14.85 3.51 6.96
C LEU A 261 14.01 4.74 6.58
N ALA A 262 12.75 4.80 7.02
CA ALA A 262 11.88 5.93 6.73
C ALA A 262 12.41 7.24 7.34
N PHE A 263 12.89 7.18 8.59
CA PHE A 263 13.38 8.36 9.31
C PHE A 263 14.73 8.81 8.80
N TYR A 264 15.63 7.86 8.51
CA TYR A 264 16.90 8.14 7.87
C TYR A 264 16.72 8.86 6.52
N LEU A 265 15.82 8.37 5.66
CA LEU A 265 15.53 9.00 4.37
C LEU A 265 14.95 10.41 4.53
N CYS A 266 14.00 10.60 5.45
CA CYS A 266 13.40 11.91 5.72
C CYS A 266 14.46 12.92 6.19
N LYS A 267 15.31 12.52 7.16
CA LYS A 267 16.43 13.35 7.66
C LYS A 267 17.50 13.60 6.61
N SER A 268 17.64 12.71 5.63
CA SER A 268 18.52 12.87 4.47
C SER A 268 17.95 13.79 3.39
N GLY A 269 16.76 14.37 3.59
CA GLY A 269 16.17 15.34 2.67
C GLY A 269 15.27 14.75 1.59
N TYR A 270 14.81 13.51 1.74
CA TYR A 270 13.78 12.92 0.87
C TYR A 270 12.36 13.19 1.41
N ASP A 271 11.40 13.14 0.50
CA ASP A 271 9.96 13.20 0.80
C ASP A 271 9.44 11.76 0.93
N VAL A 272 9.12 11.31 2.16
CA VAL A 272 8.96 9.87 2.47
C VAL A 272 7.49 9.50 2.69
N TRP A 273 7.02 8.59 1.85
CA TRP A 273 5.66 8.07 1.85
C TRP A 273 5.65 6.57 2.18
N LEU A 274 4.69 6.13 3.00
CA LEU A 274 4.55 4.75 3.47
C LEU A 274 3.17 4.22 3.05
N GLY A 275 3.15 3.28 2.09
CA GLY A 275 1.91 2.68 1.64
C GLY A 275 1.48 1.50 2.52
N ASN A 276 0.19 1.45 2.87
CA ASN A 276 -0.42 0.28 3.51
C ASN A 276 -1.43 -0.37 2.58
N ASN A 277 -1.25 -1.66 2.31
CA ASN A 277 -2.11 -2.39 1.39
C ASN A 277 -3.58 -2.47 1.85
N ARG A 278 -4.48 -2.74 0.90
CA ARG A 278 -5.90 -2.95 1.17
C ARG A 278 -6.15 -3.93 2.32
N CYS A 279 -7.25 -3.68 3.04
CA CYS A 279 -7.58 -4.46 4.24
C CYS A 279 -6.45 -4.51 5.27
N TYR A 280 -5.72 -3.40 5.42
CA TYR A 280 -4.91 -3.07 6.58
C TYR A 280 -5.71 -3.22 7.90
N TYR A 281 -5.15 -2.89 9.08
CA TYR A 281 -5.78 -3.05 10.40
C TYR A 281 -7.27 -2.64 10.45
N LYS A 282 -7.67 -1.67 9.62
CA LYS A 282 -9.06 -1.29 9.38
C LYS A 282 -9.39 -1.44 7.88
N PRO A 283 -10.09 -2.52 7.48
CA PRO A 283 -10.59 -2.67 6.13
C PRO A 283 -11.67 -1.62 5.83
N GLU A 284 -11.46 -0.80 4.80
CA GLU A 284 -12.39 0.23 4.34
C GLU A 284 -12.60 0.15 2.82
N HIS A 285 -13.85 0.37 2.39
CA HIS A 285 -14.25 0.36 0.99
C HIS A 285 -15.48 1.26 0.80
N MET A 286 -15.60 1.88 -0.37
CA MET A 286 -16.70 2.80 -0.73
C MET A 286 -18.11 2.19 -0.65
N VAL A 287 -18.24 0.87 -0.81
CA VAL A 287 -19.53 0.17 -0.99
C VAL A 287 -19.57 -1.10 -0.14
N LEU A 288 -18.48 -1.88 -0.13
CA LEU A 288 -18.43 -3.16 0.55
C LEU A 288 -18.17 -2.99 2.05
N LYS A 289 -18.90 -3.75 2.86
CA LYS A 289 -18.66 -3.85 4.31
C LYS A 289 -17.69 -5.01 4.57
N SER A 290 -16.97 -4.97 5.69
CA SER A 290 -16.06 -6.06 6.09
C SER A 290 -16.76 -7.42 6.27
N SER A 291 -18.08 -7.42 6.47
CA SER A 291 -18.90 -8.64 6.51
C SER A 291 -19.21 -9.23 5.12
N ASP A 292 -19.05 -8.47 4.06
CA ASP A 292 -19.29 -8.91 2.68
C ASP A 292 -18.10 -9.76 2.17
N PRO A 293 -18.31 -11.00 1.70
CA PRO A 293 -17.23 -11.83 1.14
C PRO A 293 -16.49 -11.17 -0.03
N ARG A 294 -17.15 -10.31 -0.81
CA ARG A 294 -16.53 -9.60 -1.94
C ARG A 294 -15.39 -8.69 -1.49
N MET A 295 -15.43 -8.17 -0.27
CA MET A 295 -14.37 -7.36 0.35
C MET A 295 -13.03 -8.10 0.42
N TRP A 296 -13.07 -9.43 0.47
CA TRP A 296 -11.93 -10.32 0.65
C TRP A 296 -11.55 -11.06 -0.63
N CYS A 297 -12.22 -10.74 -1.74
CA CYS A 297 -12.05 -11.39 -3.01
C CYS A 297 -11.00 -10.66 -3.86
N TRP A 298 -9.74 -10.78 -3.45
CA TRP A 298 -8.60 -10.20 -4.15
C TRP A 298 -7.35 -11.03 -3.87
N ASN A 299 -6.33 -10.88 -4.71
CA ASN A 299 -5.02 -11.48 -4.49
C ASN A 299 -3.91 -10.45 -4.76
N ILE A 300 -2.65 -10.90 -4.76
CA ILE A 300 -1.48 -10.03 -4.96
C ILE A 300 -1.54 -9.25 -6.29
N ARG A 301 -2.28 -9.76 -7.29
CA ARG A 301 -2.51 -9.06 -8.55
C ARG A 301 -3.31 -7.78 -8.34
N GLN A 302 -4.42 -7.82 -7.60
CA GLN A 302 -5.21 -6.61 -7.31
C GLN A 302 -4.40 -5.59 -6.50
N MET A 303 -3.62 -6.03 -5.51
CA MET A 303 -2.67 -5.14 -4.81
C MET A 303 -1.68 -4.48 -5.78
N GLY A 304 -1.21 -5.22 -6.79
CA GLY A 304 -0.30 -4.71 -7.81
C GLY A 304 -0.95 -3.71 -8.76
N ILE A 305 -2.12 -4.05 -9.33
CA ILE A 305 -2.74 -3.26 -10.40
C ILE A 305 -3.61 -2.10 -9.91
N PHE A 306 -4.03 -2.10 -8.64
CA PHE A 306 -4.90 -1.06 -8.09
C PHE A 306 -4.24 -0.28 -6.95
N ASP A 307 -3.65 -0.96 -5.95
CA ASP A 307 -3.14 -0.26 -4.76
C ASP A 307 -1.89 0.55 -5.08
N LEU A 308 -0.89 -0.08 -5.71
CA LEU A 308 0.38 0.58 -6.01
C LEU A 308 0.22 1.77 -6.98
N PRO A 309 -0.51 1.65 -8.10
CA PRO A 309 -0.80 2.79 -8.97
C PRO A 309 -1.53 3.93 -8.26
N ALA A 310 -2.51 3.62 -7.40
CA ALA A 310 -3.22 4.64 -6.65
C ALA A 310 -2.29 5.44 -5.72
N PHE A 311 -1.35 4.78 -5.04
CA PHE A 311 -0.32 5.48 -4.26
C PHE A 311 0.60 6.32 -5.12
N VAL A 312 1.11 5.76 -6.22
CA VAL A 312 2.03 6.47 -7.11
C VAL A 312 1.37 7.71 -7.68
N ASP A 313 0.15 7.60 -8.19
CA ASP A 313 -0.55 8.72 -8.80
C ASP A 313 -0.91 9.81 -7.78
N TYR A 314 -1.30 9.41 -6.56
CA TYR A 314 -1.54 10.35 -5.47
C TYR A 314 -0.28 11.14 -5.08
N ILE A 315 0.87 10.46 -4.97
CA ILE A 315 2.13 11.10 -4.59
C ILE A 315 2.62 12.03 -5.70
N LEU A 316 2.60 11.58 -6.96
CA LEU A 316 3.05 12.39 -8.08
C LEU A 316 2.16 13.61 -8.31
N SER A 317 0.83 13.47 -8.18
CA SER A 317 -0.09 14.60 -8.31
C SER A 317 0.12 15.65 -7.23
N ARG A 318 0.40 15.20 -5.99
CA ARG A 318 0.63 16.09 -4.85
C ARG A 318 1.99 16.77 -4.87
N THR A 319 3.04 16.04 -5.22
CA THR A 319 4.42 16.54 -5.15
C THR A 319 4.83 17.28 -6.44
N GLY A 320 4.14 17.03 -7.54
CA GLY A 320 4.43 17.59 -8.86
C GLY A 320 5.73 17.05 -9.47
N PHE A 321 6.27 15.94 -8.95
CA PHE A 321 7.36 15.23 -9.61
C PHE A 321 6.82 14.31 -10.70
N PRO A 322 7.56 14.11 -11.80
CA PRO A 322 7.16 13.19 -12.86
C PRO A 322 7.37 11.71 -12.49
N LYS A 323 8.25 11.44 -11.51
CA LYS A 323 8.61 10.10 -11.06
C LYS A 323 8.90 10.10 -9.56
N LEU A 324 8.80 8.92 -8.94
CA LEU A 324 9.21 8.67 -7.55
C LEU A 324 10.13 7.46 -7.44
N ALA A 325 10.89 7.38 -6.35
CA ALA A 325 11.65 6.18 -6.00
C ALA A 325 10.75 5.20 -5.24
N LEU A 326 10.87 3.90 -5.53
CA LEU A 326 10.12 2.84 -4.88
C LEU A 326 11.07 1.94 -4.11
N VAL A 327 10.82 1.74 -2.83
CA VAL A 327 11.48 0.71 -2.02
C VAL A 327 10.42 -0.24 -1.52
N ALA A 328 10.63 -1.54 -1.66
CA ALA A 328 9.67 -2.52 -1.20
C ALA A 328 10.36 -3.70 -0.51
N HIS A 329 9.66 -4.31 0.44
CA HIS A 329 10.15 -5.46 1.20
C HIS A 329 9.27 -6.70 0.98
N SER A 330 9.87 -7.88 0.76
CA SER A 330 9.18 -9.17 0.73
C SER A 330 7.96 -9.15 -0.21
N GLN A 331 6.73 -9.40 0.26
CA GLN A 331 5.51 -9.33 -0.57
C GLN A 331 5.34 -7.98 -1.29
N GLY A 332 5.77 -6.86 -0.71
CA GLY A 332 5.74 -5.57 -1.38
C GLY A 332 6.55 -5.57 -2.67
N THR A 333 7.64 -6.36 -2.72
CA THR A 333 8.40 -6.55 -3.97
C THR A 333 7.60 -7.34 -4.99
N THR A 334 6.93 -8.43 -4.59
CA THR A 334 6.06 -9.23 -5.47
C THR A 334 4.95 -8.37 -6.07
N GLN A 335 4.28 -7.58 -5.22
CA GLN A 335 3.26 -6.62 -5.64
C GLN A 335 3.81 -5.64 -6.70
N SER A 336 5.00 -5.10 -6.46
CA SER A 336 5.66 -4.15 -7.36
C SER A 336 6.07 -4.79 -8.70
N PHE A 337 6.61 -6.02 -8.68
CA PHE A 337 6.94 -6.76 -9.89
C PHE A 337 5.69 -7.10 -10.71
N VAL A 338 4.60 -7.53 -10.06
CA VAL A 338 3.33 -7.78 -10.73
C VAL A 338 2.78 -6.51 -11.34
N ALA A 339 2.82 -5.39 -10.61
CA ALA A 339 2.33 -4.10 -11.10
C ALA A 339 3.11 -3.60 -12.33
N MET A 340 4.44 -3.69 -12.31
CA MET A 340 5.29 -3.21 -13.40
C MET A 340 5.42 -4.17 -14.58
N ALA A 341 4.82 -5.37 -14.50
CA ALA A 341 4.76 -6.27 -15.64
C ALA A 341 3.98 -5.61 -16.80
N LYS A 342 4.52 -5.69 -18.02
CA LYS A 342 3.97 -4.99 -19.20
C LYS A 342 2.49 -5.29 -19.45
N ASP A 343 2.07 -6.53 -19.22
CA ASP A 343 0.69 -6.97 -19.43
C ASP A 343 -0.27 -6.60 -18.28
N GLN A 344 0.25 -6.03 -17.19
CA GLN A 344 -0.54 -5.68 -16.01
C GLN A 344 -0.77 -4.18 -15.90
N HIS A 345 0.28 -3.36 -15.94
CA HIS A 345 0.17 -1.90 -15.92
C HIS A 345 1.31 -1.24 -16.72
N PRO A 346 1.19 -1.16 -18.07
CA PRO A 346 2.31 -0.82 -18.95
C PRO A 346 2.94 0.56 -18.68
N THR A 347 2.17 1.51 -18.17
CA THR A 347 2.64 2.88 -17.91
C THR A 347 3.30 3.08 -16.55
N LEU A 348 3.14 2.15 -15.59
CA LEU A 348 3.58 2.35 -14.20
C LEU A 348 5.10 2.47 -14.11
N GLY A 349 5.84 1.63 -14.85
CA GLY A 349 7.30 1.65 -14.86
C GLY A 349 7.88 3.00 -15.28
N SER A 350 7.17 3.78 -16.12
CA SER A 350 7.61 5.11 -16.54
C SER A 350 7.54 6.16 -15.42
N LYS A 351 6.71 5.92 -14.39
CA LYS A 351 6.49 6.76 -13.21
C LYS A 351 7.44 6.43 -12.04
N ILE A 352 8.24 5.36 -12.16
CA ILE A 352 9.21 4.93 -11.15
C ILE A 352 10.62 5.26 -11.63
N SER A 353 11.42 5.97 -10.83
CA SER A 353 12.81 6.30 -11.18
C SER A 353 13.80 5.21 -10.81
N ILE A 354 13.60 4.59 -9.65
CA ILE A 354 14.41 3.49 -9.14
C ILE A 354 13.51 2.56 -8.32
N PHE A 355 13.77 1.26 -8.42
CA PHE A 355 13.11 0.25 -7.62
C PHE A 355 14.13 -0.53 -6.77
N CYS A 356 14.10 -0.31 -5.47
CA CYS A 356 14.94 -1.01 -4.48
C CYS A 356 14.13 -2.18 -3.89
N ALA A 357 14.39 -3.40 -4.35
CA ALA A 357 13.72 -4.60 -3.88
C ALA A 357 14.49 -5.27 -2.72
N LEU A 358 13.98 -5.15 -1.50
CA LEU A 358 14.55 -5.76 -0.29
C LEU A 358 13.94 -7.14 -0.05
N ALA A 359 14.78 -8.18 0.04
CA ALA A 359 14.35 -9.58 0.14
C ALA A 359 13.30 -9.95 -0.92
N PRO A 360 13.65 -9.88 -2.23
CA PRO A 360 12.68 -10.00 -3.32
C PRO A 360 12.00 -11.39 -3.34
N ALA A 361 10.67 -11.37 -3.30
CA ALA A 361 9.83 -12.58 -3.25
C ALA A 361 9.19 -12.88 -4.62
N VAL A 362 10.02 -13.24 -5.61
CA VAL A 362 9.55 -13.56 -6.98
C VAL A 362 9.25 -15.04 -7.14
N TYR A 363 10.10 -15.90 -6.57
CA TYR A 363 9.97 -17.35 -6.67
C TYR A 363 9.91 -17.98 -5.28
N SER A 364 9.11 -19.05 -5.16
CA SER A 364 9.05 -19.84 -3.93
C SER A 364 10.38 -20.57 -3.70
N GLY A 365 11.09 -20.21 -2.62
CA GLY A 365 12.32 -20.87 -2.19
C GLY A 365 12.11 -22.31 -1.69
N SER A 366 13.20 -22.96 -1.29
CA SER A 366 13.21 -24.33 -0.76
C SER A 366 12.29 -24.54 0.46
N LEU A 367 12.01 -23.48 1.22
CA LEU A 367 11.10 -23.50 2.38
C LEU A 367 9.70 -24.03 2.02
N ILE A 368 9.19 -23.64 0.85
CA ILE A 368 7.86 -24.07 0.38
C ILE A 368 7.84 -25.56 -0.02
N LYS A 369 9.02 -26.21 -0.15
CA LYS A 369 9.15 -27.65 -0.38
C LYS A 369 9.11 -28.47 0.91
N MET A 370 9.08 -27.85 2.09
CA MET A 370 8.92 -28.54 3.36
C MET A 370 7.51 -29.15 3.48
N ALA A 371 7.39 -30.27 4.20
CA ALA A 371 6.16 -31.07 4.24
C ALA A 371 4.91 -30.27 4.66
N HIS A 372 5.05 -29.34 5.61
CA HIS A 372 3.94 -28.50 6.09
C HIS A 372 3.46 -27.47 5.05
N PHE A 373 4.36 -26.91 4.22
CA PHE A 373 3.98 -26.03 3.11
C PHE A 373 3.49 -26.82 1.89
N LYS A 374 4.03 -28.02 1.66
CA LYS A 374 3.53 -28.95 0.62
C LYS A 374 2.10 -29.35 0.89
N PHE A 375 1.74 -29.64 2.15
CA PHE A 375 0.35 -29.94 2.51
C PHE A 375 -0.59 -28.83 2.05
N MET A 376 -0.26 -27.56 2.29
CA MET A 376 -1.08 -26.43 1.86
C MET A 376 -1.29 -26.36 0.33
N LYS A 377 -0.32 -26.82 -0.48
CA LYS A 377 -0.47 -26.90 -1.95
C LYS A 377 -1.41 -28.02 -2.40
N LEU A 378 -1.56 -29.07 -1.57
CA LEU A 378 -2.37 -30.24 -1.87
C LEU A 378 -3.83 -30.08 -1.41
N ILE A 379 -4.13 -29.04 -0.62
CA ILE A 379 -5.50 -28.74 -0.17
C ILE A 379 -6.32 -28.29 -1.40
N PRO A 380 -7.38 -29.02 -1.80
CA PRO A 380 -8.26 -28.57 -2.87
C PRO A 380 -8.92 -27.23 -2.52
N VAL A 381 -9.18 -26.37 -3.51
CA VAL A 381 -9.76 -25.03 -3.29
C VAL A 381 -11.04 -25.06 -2.45
N GLY A 382 -11.89 -26.07 -2.64
CA GLY A 382 -13.10 -26.27 -1.82
C GLY A 382 -12.77 -26.51 -0.34
N MET A 383 -11.80 -27.37 -0.05
CA MET A 383 -11.34 -27.64 1.32
C MET A 383 -10.64 -26.43 1.93
N PHE A 384 -9.87 -25.69 1.14
CA PHE A 384 -9.24 -24.44 1.59
C PHE A 384 -10.30 -23.42 2.04
N ARG A 385 -11.37 -23.24 1.24
CA ARG A 385 -12.48 -22.35 1.58
C ARG A 385 -13.24 -22.81 2.82
N ILE A 386 -13.38 -24.11 3.04
CA ILE A 386 -14.00 -24.67 4.26
C ILE A 386 -13.12 -24.42 5.48
N VAL A 387 -11.80 -24.58 5.36
CA VAL A 387 -10.86 -24.49 6.50
C VAL A 387 -10.52 -23.05 6.84
N PHE A 388 -10.19 -22.22 5.85
CA PHE A 388 -9.67 -20.86 6.04
C PHE A 388 -10.70 -19.77 5.76
N GLY A 389 -11.84 -20.11 5.14
CA GLY A 389 -12.96 -19.22 4.93
C GLY A 389 -12.94 -18.47 3.61
N ILE A 390 -13.92 -17.58 3.49
CA ILE A 390 -14.16 -16.70 2.34
C ILE A 390 -14.03 -15.21 2.73
N HIS A 391 -13.46 -14.96 3.91
CA HIS A 391 -13.21 -13.62 4.49
C HIS A 391 -11.70 -13.43 4.72
N SER A 392 -11.30 -12.65 5.73
CA SER A 392 -9.89 -12.43 6.04
C SER A 392 -9.13 -13.73 6.28
N PHE A 393 -7.89 -13.79 5.80
CA PHE A 393 -6.98 -14.89 6.08
C PHE A 393 -6.69 -14.92 7.59
N ILE A 394 -7.22 -15.94 8.27
CA ILE A 394 -7.11 -16.19 9.71
C ILE A 394 -7.59 -15.00 10.56
N PRO A 395 -8.92 -14.77 10.67
CA PRO A 395 -9.50 -13.67 11.46
C PRO A 395 -9.03 -13.69 12.92
N PHE A 396 -8.74 -14.87 13.46
CA PHE A 396 -8.22 -15.05 14.80
C PHE A 396 -6.90 -14.30 15.04
N MET A 397 -5.99 -14.22 14.04
CA MET A 397 -4.74 -13.46 14.21
C MET A 397 -5.00 -11.96 14.39
N VAL A 398 -5.97 -11.41 13.66
CA VAL A 398 -6.38 -10.00 13.79
C VAL A 398 -6.99 -9.75 15.18
N THR A 399 -7.78 -10.68 15.69
CA THR A 399 -8.34 -10.61 17.04
C THR A 399 -7.26 -10.72 18.11
N MET A 400 -6.33 -11.68 17.99
CA MET A 400 -5.23 -11.84 18.93
C MET A 400 -4.31 -10.62 18.94
N HIS A 401 -4.01 -10.01 17.79
CA HIS A 401 -3.24 -8.77 17.74
C HIS A 401 -3.88 -7.61 18.51
N LYS A 402 -5.22 -7.59 18.65
CA LYS A 402 -5.94 -6.56 19.42
C LYS A 402 -5.97 -6.84 20.92
N ILE A 403 -5.99 -8.10 21.32
CA ILE A 403 -6.24 -8.53 22.71
C ILE A 403 -4.92 -8.85 23.43
N VAL A 404 -3.98 -9.49 22.74
CA VAL A 404 -2.75 -9.99 23.33
C VAL A 404 -1.78 -8.84 23.57
N PRO A 405 -1.18 -8.73 24.78
CA PRO A 405 -0.17 -7.71 25.05
C PRO A 405 0.99 -7.80 24.04
N GLY A 406 1.37 -6.67 23.44
CA GLY A 406 2.35 -6.66 22.35
C GLY A 406 3.71 -7.28 22.72
N ARG A 407 4.13 -7.19 23.99
CA ARG A 407 5.36 -7.86 24.47
C ARG A 407 5.27 -9.37 24.35
N PHE A 408 4.14 -9.95 24.75
CA PHE A 408 3.91 -11.39 24.66
C PHE A 408 3.72 -11.82 23.21
N TYR A 409 2.95 -11.04 22.44
CA TYR A 409 2.76 -11.29 21.01
C TYR A 409 4.08 -11.28 20.23
N GLY A 410 4.94 -10.29 20.47
CA GLY A 410 6.27 -10.21 19.89
C GLY A 410 7.19 -11.35 20.35
N TRP A 411 7.13 -11.71 21.64
CA TRP A 411 7.90 -12.85 22.17
C TRP A 411 7.56 -14.17 21.48
N LEU A 412 6.27 -14.43 21.20
CA LEU A 412 5.83 -15.62 20.47
C LEU A 412 6.26 -15.64 18.99
N GLY A 413 6.50 -14.47 18.39
CA GLY A 413 6.81 -14.37 16.96
C GLY A 413 8.29 -14.56 16.60
N TYR A 414 9.20 -14.33 17.55
CA TYR A 414 10.65 -14.25 17.30
C TYR A 414 11.50 -15.26 18.11
N ARG A 415 10.88 -16.13 18.92
CA ARG A 415 11.55 -17.24 19.63
C ARG A 415 10.90 -18.57 19.26
#